data_AF-A0A1Y2GIS3-F1
#
_entry.id   AF-A0A1Y2GIS3-F1
#
_cell.length_a   1.000
_cell.length_b   1.000
_cell.length_c   1.000
_cell.angle_alpha   90.00
_cell.angle_beta   90.00
_cell.angle_gamma   90.00
#
_symmetry.space_group_name_H-M   'P 1'
#
loop_
_entity.id
_entity.type
_entity.pdbx_description
1 polymer ?
#
loop_
_entity_poly.entity_id
_entity_poly.type
_entity_poly.pdbx_seq_one_letter_code
_entity_poly.pdbx_strand_id
1 'polypeptide(L)'
;MATLSAFRGALRFSRSIRSLSLSSLSHQSAKPISMTLSLTVYHNSLCGTCGKAIPLLEEEAKKKGFQLEEIEFKYNPLTPEQVEQVLTFLGAGQGSDEETAKVVKSFLRKDAPNATTIEEAKEIVAENPAMMERPIVVNWAAKKAKVCRPADLIYEMTKEL
;
A
#
# COMPACT_ATOMS: atom_id res chain seq x y z
N MET A 1 -28.51 24.53 68.41
CA MET A 1 -28.94 24.01 67.10
C MET A 1 -29.68 22.71 67.34
N ALA A 2 -31.01 22.75 67.23
CA ALA A 2 -31.89 21.69 67.69
C ALA A 2 -32.60 21.01 66.51
N THR A 3 -33.03 19.78 66.82
CA THR A 3 -34.07 18.94 66.21
C THR A 3 -33.77 18.20 64.90
N LEU A 4 -33.59 16.88 65.09
CA LEU A 4 -34.01 15.79 64.20
C LEU A 4 -35.38 16.06 63.58
N SER A 5 -35.54 15.66 62.31
CA SER A 5 -36.84 15.31 61.75
C SER A 5 -36.71 14.06 60.89
N ALA A 6 -37.44 13.03 61.30
CA ALA A 6 -37.60 11.76 60.61
C ALA A 6 -38.71 11.87 59.56
N PHE A 7 -38.55 11.28 58.39
CA PHE A 7 -39.67 11.00 57.49
C PHE A 7 -39.64 9.55 57.03
N ARG A 8 -40.64 8.81 57.51
CA ARG A 8 -41.06 7.49 57.05
C ARG A 8 -41.64 7.62 55.64
N GLY A 9 -41.33 6.66 54.77
CA GLY A 9 -41.98 6.53 53.47
C GLY A 9 -41.78 5.14 52.90
N ALA A 10 -42.62 4.20 53.32
CA ALA A 10 -42.73 2.88 52.71
C ALA A 10 -43.57 2.99 51.43
N LEU A 11 -43.03 2.62 50.28
CA LEU A 11 -43.83 2.28 49.09
C LEU A 11 -43.32 0.98 48.50
N ARG A 12 -44.10 -0.09 48.71
CA ARG A 12 -44.02 -1.33 47.94
C ARG A 12 -44.59 -1.04 46.56
N PHE A 13 -43.85 -1.36 45.50
CA PHE A 13 -44.41 -1.49 44.16
C PHE A 13 -43.95 -2.82 43.56
N SER A 14 -44.87 -3.78 43.56
CA SER A 14 -44.77 -4.99 42.74
C SER A 14 -45.10 -4.63 41.30
N ARG A 15 -44.37 -5.19 40.34
CA ARG A 15 -44.77 -5.62 38.98
C ARG A 15 -43.46 -5.92 38.25
N SER A 16 -43.05 -7.19 38.12
CA SER A 16 -43.40 -8.03 36.96
C SER A 16 -43.44 -7.20 35.68
N ILE A 17 -42.49 -7.43 34.76
CA ILE A 17 -42.70 -7.41 33.30
C ILE A 17 -41.35 -7.70 32.60
N ARG A 18 -41.35 -8.82 31.88
CA ARG A 18 -40.72 -9.12 30.58
C ARG A 18 -39.19 -9.20 30.50
N SER A 19 -38.77 -10.46 30.40
CA SER A 19 -37.80 -10.98 29.44
C SER A 19 -37.40 -9.97 28.34
N LEU A 20 -36.20 -9.42 28.46
CA LEU A 20 -35.54 -8.73 27.36
C LEU A 20 -35.07 -9.79 26.35
N SER A 21 -35.88 -9.95 25.32
CA SER A 21 -35.57 -10.66 24.09
C SER A 21 -34.28 -10.08 23.47
N LEU A 22 -33.34 -10.99 23.16
CA LEU A 22 -32.12 -10.72 22.41
C LEU A 22 -32.44 -9.96 21.12
N SER A 23 -32.29 -8.65 21.17
CA SER A 23 -32.33 -7.79 19.99
C SER A 23 -30.95 -7.83 19.37
N SER A 24 -30.77 -8.81 18.49
CA SER A 24 -29.89 -8.78 17.32
C SER A 24 -28.78 -7.72 17.40
N LEU A 25 -27.67 -8.06 18.05
CA LEU A 25 -26.39 -7.46 17.70
C LEU A 25 -26.16 -7.86 16.25
N SER A 26 -26.47 -6.90 15.38
CA SER A 26 -26.03 -6.87 14.00
C SER A 26 -24.55 -7.18 14.05
N HIS A 27 -24.21 -8.43 13.74
CA HIS A 27 -22.87 -8.79 13.35
C HIS A 27 -22.62 -7.95 12.11
N GLN A 28 -22.02 -6.78 12.30
CA GLN A 28 -21.24 -6.18 11.25
C GLN A 28 -20.11 -7.17 11.06
N SER A 29 -20.37 -8.12 10.16
CA SER A 29 -19.43 -9.09 9.69
C SER A 29 -18.22 -8.29 9.23
N ALA A 30 -17.21 -8.22 10.08
CA ALA A 30 -15.87 -7.95 9.64
C ALA A 30 -15.62 -9.01 8.57
N LYS A 31 -15.73 -8.60 7.30
CA LYS A 31 -15.29 -9.40 6.17
C LYS A 31 -13.93 -9.96 6.58
N PRO A 32 -13.72 -11.28 6.50
CA PRO A 32 -12.40 -11.81 6.81
C PRO A 32 -11.41 -11.02 5.97
N ILE A 33 -10.39 -10.46 6.64
CA ILE A 33 -9.21 -9.93 5.98
C ILE A 33 -8.57 -11.16 5.33
N SER A 34 -9.11 -11.55 4.18
CA SER A 34 -8.36 -12.37 3.25
C SER A 34 -7.11 -11.55 3.00
N MET A 35 -5.96 -12.11 3.37
CA MET A 35 -4.67 -11.58 2.96
C MET A 35 -4.70 -11.58 1.44
N THR A 36 -5.16 -10.46 0.89
CA THR A 36 -5.37 -10.28 -0.52
C THR A 36 -4.01 -9.94 -1.05
N LEU A 37 -3.45 -10.87 -1.83
CA LEU A 37 -2.26 -10.62 -2.61
C LEU A 37 -2.54 -9.36 -3.43
N SER A 38 -1.75 -8.31 -3.22
CA SER A 38 -1.91 -7.03 -3.90
C SER A 38 -0.60 -6.59 -4.54
N LEU A 39 -0.70 -6.09 -5.76
CA LEU A 39 0.39 -5.45 -6.47
C LEU A 39 0.01 -4.00 -6.74
N THR A 40 0.93 -3.08 -6.48
CA THR A 40 0.81 -1.69 -6.87
C THR A 40 1.71 -1.43 -8.08
N VAL A 41 1.19 -0.82 -9.13
CA VAL A 41 1.96 -0.41 -10.31
C VAL A 41 2.01 1.11 -10.39
N TYR A 42 3.23 1.64 -10.35
CA TYR A 42 3.50 3.05 -10.61
C TYR A 42 3.80 3.25 -12.10
N HIS A 43 2.99 4.06 -12.76
CA HIS A 43 3.06 4.25 -14.21
C HIS A 43 2.77 5.69 -14.61
N ASN A 44 2.92 5.94 -15.92
CA ASN A 44 2.48 7.16 -16.58
C ASN A 44 1.71 6.74 -17.83
N SER A 45 0.47 7.26 -17.97
CA SER A 45 -0.45 6.94 -19.06
C SER A 45 0.14 7.16 -20.47
N LEU A 46 1.05 8.11 -20.62
CA LEU A 46 1.67 8.47 -21.91
C LEU A 46 2.86 7.58 -22.30
N CYS A 47 3.16 6.52 -21.54
CA CYS A 47 4.33 5.67 -21.77
C CYS A 47 3.96 4.39 -22.53
N GLY A 48 4.51 4.20 -23.74
CA GLY A 48 4.24 3.01 -24.55
C GLY A 48 4.54 1.66 -23.87
N THR A 49 5.58 1.60 -23.02
CA THR A 49 5.88 0.39 -22.22
C THR A 49 4.83 0.13 -21.13
N CYS A 50 4.29 1.18 -20.52
CA CYS A 50 3.24 1.06 -19.50
C CYS A 50 1.93 0.56 -20.13
N GLY A 51 1.58 1.06 -21.31
CA GLY A 51 0.41 0.61 -22.07
C GLY A 51 0.46 -0.88 -22.46
N LYS A 52 1.64 -1.51 -22.49
CA LYS A 52 1.78 -2.96 -22.65
C LYS A 52 1.77 -3.70 -21.32
N ALA A 53 2.42 -3.16 -20.29
CA ALA A 53 2.57 -3.83 -18.99
C ALA A 53 1.26 -3.90 -18.20
N ILE A 54 0.42 -2.86 -18.24
CA ILE A 54 -0.82 -2.78 -17.44
C ILE A 54 -1.83 -3.86 -17.88
N PRO A 55 -2.17 -4.03 -19.18
CA PRO A 55 -3.08 -5.09 -19.61
C PRO A 55 -2.60 -6.49 -19.22
N LEU A 56 -1.29 -6.74 -19.29
CA LEU A 56 -0.73 -8.02 -18.90
C LEU A 56 -0.84 -8.26 -17.38
N LEU A 57 -0.62 -7.23 -16.55
CA LEU A 57 -0.85 -7.33 -15.10
C LEU A 57 -2.32 -7.54 -14.76
N GLU A 58 -3.24 -6.89 -15.47
CA GLU A 58 -4.69 -7.11 -15.31
C GLU A 58 -5.11 -8.54 -15.69
N GLU A 59 -4.56 -9.08 -16.77
CA GLU A 59 -4.80 -10.47 -17.15
C GLU A 59 -4.30 -11.45 -16.08
N GLU A 60 -3.08 -11.24 -15.57
CA GLU A 60 -2.53 -12.05 -14.50
C GLU A 60 -3.34 -11.91 -13.20
N ALA A 61 -3.83 -10.70 -12.89
CA ALA A 61 -4.69 -10.45 -11.75
C ALA A 61 -5.99 -11.26 -11.84
N LYS A 62 -6.60 -11.33 -13.03
CA LYS A 62 -7.80 -12.15 -13.28
C LYS A 62 -7.52 -13.65 -13.17
N LYS A 63 -6.36 -14.11 -13.66
CA LYS A 63 -5.99 -15.54 -13.63
C LYS A 63 -5.66 -16.04 -12.23
N LYS A 64 -4.92 -15.23 -11.45
CA LYS A 64 -4.39 -15.61 -10.13
C LYS A 64 -5.24 -15.11 -8.96
N GLY A 65 -6.13 -14.15 -9.21
CA GLY A 65 -7.05 -13.61 -8.20
C GLY A 65 -6.41 -12.62 -7.23
N PHE A 66 -5.38 -11.89 -7.65
CA PHE A 66 -4.77 -10.80 -6.86
C PHE A 66 -5.39 -9.44 -7.20
N GLN A 67 -5.23 -8.47 -6.31
CA GLN A 67 -5.67 -7.09 -6.54
C GLN A 67 -4.55 -6.27 -7.18
N LEU A 68 -4.87 -5.53 -8.24
CA LEU A 68 -3.95 -4.60 -8.88
C LEU A 68 -4.36 -3.17 -8.55
N GLU A 69 -3.45 -2.40 -7.97
CA GLU A 69 -3.61 -0.98 -7.73
C GLU A 69 -2.76 -0.20 -8.73
N GLU A 70 -3.42 0.60 -9.58
CA GLU A 70 -2.77 1.43 -10.58
C GLU A 70 -2.62 2.86 -10.06
N ILE A 71 -1.36 3.33 -9.93
CA ILE A 71 -1.05 4.67 -9.44
C ILE A 71 -0.28 5.46 -10.50
N GLU A 72 -0.91 6.53 -10.98
CA GLU A 72 -0.25 7.47 -11.88
C GLU A 72 0.58 8.49 -11.07
N PHE A 73 1.91 8.28 -11.05
CA PHE A 73 2.82 9.04 -10.19
C PHE A 73 2.91 10.53 -10.53
N LYS A 74 2.41 10.94 -11.70
CA LYS A 74 2.32 12.35 -12.09
C LYS A 74 1.31 13.12 -11.23
N TYR A 75 0.23 12.45 -10.84
CA TYR A 75 -0.83 13.04 -10.01
C TYR A 75 -0.67 12.65 -8.54
N ASN A 76 -0.21 11.42 -8.29
CA ASN A 76 0.01 10.88 -6.96
C ASN A 76 1.48 10.44 -6.80
N PRO A 77 2.42 11.38 -6.64
CA PRO A 77 3.83 11.06 -6.51
C PRO A 77 4.11 10.28 -5.22
N LEU A 78 5.18 9.48 -5.23
CA LEU A 78 5.62 8.78 -4.03
C LEU A 78 6.15 9.78 -3.01
N THR A 79 5.84 9.55 -1.73
CA THR A 79 6.50 10.27 -0.64
C THR A 79 7.97 9.85 -0.52
N PRO A 80 8.84 10.66 0.08
CA PRO A 80 10.25 10.27 0.30
C PRO A 80 10.41 8.95 1.05
N GLU A 81 9.51 8.65 1.98
CA GLU A 81 9.46 7.39 2.72
C GLU A 81 9.08 6.20 1.81
N GLN A 82 8.11 6.39 0.91
CA GLN A 82 7.73 5.37 -0.06
C GLN A 82 8.85 5.11 -1.07
N VAL A 83 9.58 6.15 -1.50
CA VAL A 83 10.74 6.01 -2.39
C VAL A 83 11.82 5.15 -1.73
N GLU A 84 12.14 5.42 -0.46
CA GLU A 84 13.08 4.64 0.33
C GLU A 84 12.66 3.18 0.45
N GLN A 85 11.37 2.92 0.72
CA GLN A 85 10.83 1.56 0.79
C GLN A 85 10.95 0.83 -0.55
N VAL A 86 10.59 1.47 -1.65
CA VAL A 86 10.68 0.88 -2.99
C VAL A 86 12.13 0.58 -3.36
N LEU A 87 13.07 1.49 -3.09
CA LEU A 87 14.50 1.26 -3.30
C LEU A 87 15.03 0.10 -2.47
N THR A 88 14.61 -0.01 -1.21
CA THR A 88 14.95 -1.14 -0.34
C THR A 88 14.41 -2.46 -0.90
N PHE A 89 13.19 -2.46 -1.44
CA PHE A 89 12.57 -3.64 -2.06
C PHE A 89 13.20 -4.01 -3.41
N LEU A 90 13.86 -3.06 -4.08
CA LEU A 90 14.70 -3.30 -5.25
C LEU A 90 16.09 -3.83 -4.88
N GLY A 91 16.47 -3.81 -3.59
CA GLY A 91 17.74 -4.33 -3.08
C GLY A 91 18.75 -3.26 -2.65
N ALA A 92 18.39 -1.97 -2.65
CA ALA A 92 19.28 -0.91 -2.14
C ALA A 92 19.58 -1.14 -0.65
N GLY A 93 20.84 -0.94 -0.23
CA GLY A 93 21.27 -1.11 1.16
C GLY A 93 21.48 -2.55 1.64
N GLN A 94 21.20 -3.57 0.79
CA GLN A 94 21.45 -4.98 1.14
C GLN A 94 22.87 -5.46 0.80
N GLY A 95 23.62 -4.66 0.02
CA GLY A 95 24.96 -4.99 -0.46
C GLY A 95 25.95 -3.84 -0.25
N SER A 96 26.97 -3.81 -1.09
CA SER A 96 27.95 -2.72 -1.18
C SER A 96 27.32 -1.40 -1.66
N ASP A 97 28.01 -0.30 -1.42
CA ASP A 97 27.61 1.03 -1.92
C ASP A 97 27.48 1.04 -3.46
N GLU A 98 28.31 0.26 -4.15
CA GLU A 98 28.25 0.10 -5.61
C GLU A 98 26.96 -0.60 -6.07
N GLU A 99 26.49 -1.60 -5.32
CA GLU A 99 25.23 -2.29 -5.60
C GLU A 99 24.04 -1.37 -5.32
N THR A 100 24.08 -0.62 -4.23
CA THR A 100 23.09 0.42 -3.92
C THR A 100 23.02 1.46 -5.04
N ALA A 101 24.16 1.96 -5.51
CA ALA A 101 24.23 2.90 -6.62
C ALA A 101 23.66 2.31 -7.92
N LYS A 102 23.87 1.02 -8.20
CA LYS A 102 23.25 0.34 -9.37
C LYS A 102 21.73 0.27 -9.24
N VAL A 103 21.22 -0.05 -8.05
CA VAL A 103 19.77 -0.09 -7.78
C VAL A 103 19.16 1.30 -7.96
N VAL A 104 19.75 2.33 -7.36
CA VAL A 104 19.31 3.73 -7.48
C VAL A 104 19.28 4.17 -8.95
N LYS A 105 20.34 3.88 -9.71
CA LYS A 105 20.39 4.18 -11.15
C LYS A 105 19.35 3.43 -11.97
N SER A 106 18.92 2.24 -11.55
CA SER A 106 17.86 1.48 -12.24
C SER A 106 16.47 2.04 -11.94
N PHE A 107 16.30 2.63 -10.75
CA PHE A 107 15.06 3.26 -10.31
C PHE A 107 14.82 4.62 -10.95
N LEU A 108 15.89 5.36 -11.25
CA LEU A 108 15.83 6.62 -11.98
C LEU A 108 15.95 6.42 -13.50
N ARG A 109 15.40 7.34 -14.27
CA ARG A 109 15.59 7.36 -15.73
C ARG A 109 17.01 7.80 -16.09
N LYS A 110 17.42 7.45 -17.31
CA LYS A 110 18.74 7.82 -17.85
C LYS A 110 19.01 9.32 -17.97
N ASP A 111 17.94 10.12 -18.06
CA ASP A 111 17.97 11.59 -18.13
C ASP A 111 17.86 12.28 -16.76
N ALA A 112 17.73 11.51 -15.67
CA ALA A 112 17.73 12.05 -14.32
C ALA A 112 19.15 12.47 -13.88
N PRO A 113 19.27 13.38 -12.90
CA PRO A 113 20.54 13.65 -12.24
C PRO A 113 21.18 12.36 -11.71
N ASN A 114 22.51 12.30 -11.74
CA ASN A 114 23.22 11.14 -11.20
C ASN A 114 23.02 11.06 -9.69
N ALA A 115 22.36 10.01 -9.23
CA ALA A 115 22.30 9.62 -7.83
C ALA A 115 22.97 8.26 -7.63
N THR A 116 23.59 8.13 -6.46
CA THR A 116 24.26 6.92 -6.00
C THR A 116 23.74 6.44 -4.65
N THR A 117 23.11 7.33 -3.89
CA THR A 117 22.51 7.05 -2.58
C THR A 117 20.99 7.09 -2.65
N ILE A 118 20.34 6.48 -1.65
CA ILE A 118 18.89 6.54 -1.48
C ILE A 118 18.45 8.00 -1.24
N GLU A 119 19.27 8.77 -0.54
CA GLU A 119 18.95 10.14 -0.12
C GLU A 119 18.92 11.08 -1.31
N GLU A 120 19.92 11.00 -2.19
CA GLU A 120 19.95 11.72 -3.47
C GLU A 120 18.75 11.35 -4.35
N ALA A 121 18.38 10.06 -4.37
CA ALA A 121 17.22 9.61 -5.15
C ALA A 121 15.90 10.20 -4.62
N LYS A 122 15.75 10.31 -3.29
CA LYS A 122 14.58 10.92 -2.64
C LYS A 122 14.47 12.40 -3.00
N GLU A 123 15.57 13.14 -2.97
CA GLU A 123 15.60 14.55 -3.35
C GLU A 123 15.18 14.73 -4.83
N ILE A 124 15.76 13.95 -5.73
CA ILE A 124 15.41 13.99 -7.16
C ILE A 124 13.93 13.71 -7.41
N VAL A 125 13.36 12.69 -6.74
CA VAL A 125 11.93 12.35 -6.90
C VAL A 125 11.02 13.40 -6.28
N ALA A 126 11.41 13.99 -5.13
CA ALA A 126 10.66 15.05 -4.49
C ALA A 126 10.61 16.32 -5.34
N GLU A 127 11.72 16.67 -6.00
CA GLU A 127 11.78 17.80 -6.94
C GLU A 127 11.02 17.50 -8.23
N ASN A 128 11.18 16.30 -8.78
CA ASN A 128 10.56 15.91 -10.03
C ASN A 128 10.22 14.41 -10.09
N PRO A 129 8.97 14.03 -9.78
CA PRO A 129 8.51 12.64 -9.83
C PRO A 129 8.64 11.99 -11.23
N ALA A 130 8.75 12.78 -12.30
CA ALA A 130 8.92 12.26 -13.65
C ALA A 130 10.29 11.60 -13.89
N MET A 131 11.25 11.80 -12.99
CA MET A 131 12.59 11.21 -13.05
C MET A 131 12.63 9.73 -12.69
N MET A 132 11.55 9.17 -12.15
CA MET A 132 11.46 7.73 -11.90
C MET A 132 11.33 6.94 -13.20
N GLU A 133 12.01 5.81 -13.24
CA GLU A 133 11.85 4.80 -14.27
C GLU A 133 10.44 4.19 -14.19
N ARG A 134 9.95 3.65 -15.30
CA ARG A 134 8.53 3.28 -15.41
C ARG A 134 8.29 2.17 -16.43
N PRO A 135 7.39 1.22 -16.19
CA PRO A 135 6.60 1.02 -14.97
C PRO A 135 7.42 0.38 -13.84
N ILE A 136 7.05 0.68 -12.59
CA ILE A 136 7.59 0.01 -11.40
C ILE A 136 6.45 -0.75 -10.74
N VAL A 137 6.64 -2.04 -10.51
CA VAL A 137 5.68 -2.90 -9.82
C VAL A 137 6.19 -3.19 -8.42
N VAL A 138 5.33 -3.01 -7.43
CA VAL A 138 5.64 -3.19 -6.01
C VAL A 138 4.68 -4.19 -5.39
N ASN A 139 5.24 -5.17 -4.70
CA ASN A 139 4.52 -6.09 -3.83
C ASN A 139 4.84 -5.75 -2.39
N TRP A 140 3.93 -5.05 -1.72
CA TRP A 140 4.10 -4.61 -0.33
C TRP A 140 4.13 -5.79 0.65
N ALA A 141 3.35 -6.85 0.40
CA ALA A 141 3.29 -8.02 1.27
C ALA A 141 4.60 -8.84 1.22
N ALA A 142 5.16 -9.02 0.02
CA ALA A 142 6.43 -9.73 -0.18
C ALA A 142 7.67 -8.85 0.00
N LYS A 143 7.51 -7.52 0.19
CA LYS A 143 8.61 -6.54 0.24
C LYS A 143 9.53 -6.61 -0.99
N LYS A 144 8.93 -6.82 -2.16
CA LYS A 144 9.63 -6.94 -3.44
C LYS A 144 9.17 -5.85 -4.39
N ALA A 145 10.10 -5.28 -5.15
CA ALA A 145 9.79 -4.35 -6.22
C ALA A 145 10.61 -4.69 -7.46
N LYS A 146 10.12 -4.28 -8.63
CA LYS A 146 10.84 -4.46 -9.90
C LYS A 146 10.54 -3.31 -10.84
N VAL A 147 11.59 -2.84 -11.51
CA VAL A 147 11.48 -1.94 -12.66
C VAL A 147 11.20 -2.80 -13.90
N CYS A 148 10.00 -2.70 -14.46
CA CYS A 148 9.53 -3.56 -15.54
C CYS A 148 9.80 -2.95 -16.92
N ARG A 149 11.09 -2.76 -17.23
CA ARG A 149 11.59 -2.47 -18.59
C ARG A 149 12.61 -3.54 -19.01
N PRO A 150 12.26 -4.47 -19.90
CA PRO A 150 11.03 -4.56 -20.71
C PRO A 150 9.77 -4.96 -19.91
N ALA A 151 8.60 -4.80 -20.54
CA ALA A 151 7.29 -5.04 -19.90
C ALA A 151 7.10 -6.50 -19.43
N ASP A 152 7.78 -7.47 -20.05
CA ASP A 152 7.67 -8.89 -19.72
C ASP A 152 8.19 -9.24 -18.32
N LEU A 153 8.98 -8.36 -17.69
CA LEU A 153 9.47 -8.56 -16.32
C LEU A 153 8.35 -8.60 -15.27
N ILE A 154 7.12 -8.20 -15.60
CA ILE A 154 5.94 -8.39 -14.74
C ILE A 154 5.68 -9.88 -14.42
N TYR A 155 6.07 -10.81 -15.31
CA TYR A 155 5.86 -12.23 -15.08
C TYR A 155 6.71 -12.75 -13.92
N GLU A 156 7.88 -12.14 -13.68
CA GLU A 156 8.70 -12.44 -12.50
C GLU A 156 7.96 -12.03 -11.22
N MET A 157 7.30 -10.87 -11.23
CA MET A 157 6.55 -10.35 -10.07
C MET A 157 5.29 -11.15 -9.76
N THR A 158 4.67 -11.75 -10.79
CA THR A 158 3.44 -12.52 -10.62
C THR A 158 3.68 -14.03 -10.45
N LYS A 159 4.91 -14.54 -10.63
CA LYS A 159 5.20 -15.99 -10.57
C LYS A 159 4.98 -16.60 -9.19
N GLU A 160 5.15 -15.80 -8.14
CA GLU A 160 5.09 -16.22 -6.74
C GLU A 160 3.75 -15.84 -6.06
N LEU A 161 2.79 -15.33 -6.84
CA LEU A 161 1.45 -14.94 -6.38
C LEU A 161 0.41 -16.03 -6.63
#